data_AF-A0ABC8J5U2-F1
#
_entry.id   AF-A0ABC8J5U2-F1
#
_cell.length_a   1.000
_cell.length_b   1.000
_cell.length_c   1.000
_cell.angle_alpha   90.00
_cell.angle_beta   90.00
_cell.angle_gamma   90.00
#
_symmetry.space_group_name_H-M   'P 1'
#
loop_
_entity.id
_entity.type
_entity.pdbx_description
1 polymer ?
#
loop_
_entity_poly.entity_id
_entity_poly.type
_entity_poly.pdbx_seq_one_letter_code
_entity_poly.pdbx_strand_id
1 'polypeptide(L)'
;MESDEAAAAGSPSGGTVTPAPKKRGRKPKSKDDSQTQQSGGKMKESSGGKVTKTKQSVDDKYTQWKGLVPILYDWLANHNLVWPSLSCRWGPQLEQATYKNRQRLYLSEQTDGSVPNTLVIANCEVVKPRVAAAEHISQFNEEARSPFVKKYKTIIHPGEVNRIRELPQNSKIIATHTDSPDVLIWDVDTQPNRHAVLGAASSRPDLILTGHQDNAEFALAMCPTEPFVLSGGKDKSVVLWSIQDHITTAGTDSKSSGSIIKQTGDKTESPSVGPRGVYHGHDDTVEDVAFSPTNAQEFCSVGDDSCLILWDARTGTNPVTKVEKAHDADVHCVDWNPHDDNLILTGSADNTVRLYDRRNLTSNGVGTPIYKFEGHKAAVLCVQWSPDKSSVFGSSAEDGLLNIWDYDRVSKKSDRAAKSPAGLFFQHAGHRDKVVDFHWNAEDPWTIVSVSDDCETTGGGGTLQIWRMSDLIYRPEEEVLAELENFKSHVMTCASKP
;
A
#
# COMPACT_ATOMS: atom_id res chain seq x y z
N MET A 1 35.01 19.46 -68.66
CA MET A 1 33.78 19.82 -69.36
C MET A 1 33.00 18.53 -69.45
N GLU A 2 32.20 18.28 -68.42
CA GLU A 2 30.78 18.71 -68.33
C GLU A 2 29.95 17.47 -68.69
N SER A 3 29.50 16.71 -67.69
CA SER A 3 28.38 16.97 -66.77
C SER A 3 27.11 16.35 -67.32
N ASP A 4 26.72 15.25 -66.68
CA ASP A 4 25.40 14.63 -66.77
C ASP A 4 24.33 15.63 -66.33
N GLU A 5 23.33 15.82 -67.19
CA GLU A 5 22.16 16.63 -66.89
C GLU A 5 20.88 15.78 -66.93
N ALA A 6 20.18 15.90 -65.81
CA ALA A 6 18.81 15.56 -65.44
C ALA A 6 17.81 15.10 -66.52
N ALA A 7 17.02 14.09 -66.14
CA ALA A 7 15.63 13.96 -66.53
C ALA A 7 14.74 13.82 -65.28
N ALA A 8 13.82 14.76 -65.12
CA ALA A 8 12.82 14.81 -64.08
C ALA A 8 11.59 13.93 -64.40
N ALA A 9 10.99 13.32 -63.38
CA ALA A 9 9.57 12.96 -63.38
C ALA A 9 9.05 12.87 -61.94
N GLY A 10 7.92 13.54 -61.70
CA GLY A 10 7.37 13.84 -60.38
C GLY A 10 6.60 12.74 -59.67
N SER A 11 6.29 13.04 -58.41
CA SER A 11 5.52 12.28 -57.44
C SER A 11 4.11 11.91 -57.91
N PRO A 12 3.51 10.88 -57.29
CA PRO A 12 2.43 11.22 -56.37
C PRO A 12 2.48 10.47 -55.02
N SER A 13 1.90 11.16 -54.05
CA SER A 13 1.60 10.78 -52.68
C SER A 13 0.72 9.54 -52.54
N GLY A 14 1.11 8.62 -51.66
CA GLY A 14 0.27 7.54 -51.15
C GLY A 14 0.67 7.22 -49.72
N GLY A 15 -0.15 7.62 -48.75
CA GLY A 15 0.10 7.43 -47.32
C GLY A 15 0.00 5.97 -46.89
N THR A 16 1.00 5.51 -46.15
CA THR A 16 0.99 4.23 -45.44
C THR A 16 0.40 4.41 -44.05
N VAL A 17 -0.81 3.89 -43.87
CA VAL A 17 -1.48 3.70 -42.58
C VAL A 17 -0.88 2.46 -41.90
N THR A 18 -0.28 2.64 -40.73
CA THR A 18 0.12 1.56 -39.82
C THR A 18 -1.10 1.00 -39.09
N PRO A 19 -1.32 -0.33 -39.04
CA PRO A 19 -2.47 -0.91 -38.36
C PRO A 19 -2.29 -0.99 -36.83
N ALA A 20 -3.34 -0.65 -36.10
CA ALA A 20 -3.46 -0.72 -34.64
C ALA A 20 -3.36 -2.16 -34.07
N PRO A 21 -2.89 -2.34 -32.82
CA PRO A 21 -2.80 -3.66 -32.21
C PRO A 21 -4.17 -4.18 -31.76
N LYS A 22 -4.51 -5.40 -32.17
CA LYS A 22 -5.72 -6.13 -31.77
C LYS A 22 -5.55 -6.75 -30.38
N LYS A 23 -6.45 -6.43 -29.46
CA LYS A 23 -6.69 -7.18 -28.21
C LYS A 23 -6.92 -8.67 -28.54
N ARG A 24 -6.08 -9.56 -28.01
CA ARG A 24 -6.27 -11.02 -28.09
C ARG A 24 -6.60 -11.58 -26.70
N GLY A 25 -7.85 -12.01 -26.54
CA GLY A 25 -8.28 -12.82 -25.40
C GLY A 25 -7.60 -14.19 -25.38
N ARG A 26 -7.19 -14.60 -24.20
CA ARG A 26 -6.56 -15.90 -23.90
C ARG A 26 -7.63 -17.00 -23.97
N LYS A 27 -7.49 -17.95 -24.90
CA LYS A 27 -8.19 -19.24 -24.87
C LYS A 27 -7.33 -20.28 -24.11
N PRO A 28 -7.91 -21.11 -23.22
CA PRO A 28 -7.16 -22.18 -22.55
C PRO A 28 -6.90 -23.38 -23.48
N LYS A 29 -5.77 -24.06 -23.23
CA LYS A 29 -5.29 -25.27 -23.94
C LYS A 29 -6.26 -26.45 -23.80
N SER A 30 -6.38 -27.22 -24.88
CA SER A 30 -7.12 -28.48 -25.01
C SER A 30 -6.50 -29.62 -24.22
N LYS A 31 -7.33 -30.41 -23.51
CA LYS A 31 -7.02 -31.77 -23.05
C LYS A 31 -7.53 -32.76 -24.11
N ASP A 32 -6.74 -33.81 -24.33
CA ASP A 32 -6.97 -34.90 -25.28
C ASP A 32 -8.32 -35.61 -25.11
N ASP A 33 -8.87 -36.00 -26.27
CA ASP A 33 -10.10 -36.75 -26.46
C ASP A 33 -9.95 -38.22 -26.04
N SER A 34 -10.85 -38.69 -25.18
CA SER A 34 -11.28 -40.09 -25.16
C SER A 34 -12.81 -40.15 -25.20
N GLN A 35 -13.33 -40.76 -26.27
CA GLN A 35 -14.73 -40.93 -26.62
C GLN A 35 -15.56 -41.56 -25.49
N THR A 36 -16.76 -41.03 -25.22
CA THR A 36 -17.97 -41.84 -24.96
C THR A 36 -19.25 -41.02 -25.10
N GLN A 37 -20.33 -41.74 -25.38
CA GLN A 37 -21.56 -41.37 -26.07
C GLN A 37 -22.50 -40.36 -25.37
N GLN A 38 -23.31 -39.71 -26.20
CA GLN A 38 -24.48 -38.90 -25.85
C GLN A 38 -25.50 -39.63 -24.96
N SER A 39 -25.96 -38.96 -23.90
CA SER A 39 -27.38 -38.98 -23.52
C SER A 39 -27.72 -37.66 -22.82
N GLY A 40 -28.70 -36.94 -23.35
CA GLY A 40 -29.09 -35.59 -22.90
C GLY A 40 -29.68 -35.56 -21.49
N GLY A 41 -29.17 -34.65 -20.68
CA GLY A 41 -29.75 -34.22 -19.41
C GLY A 41 -29.61 -32.71 -19.25
N LYS A 42 -30.74 -32.01 -19.08
CA LYS A 42 -30.81 -30.57 -18.83
C LYS A 42 -29.89 -30.15 -17.68
N MET A 43 -28.85 -29.36 -17.95
CA MET A 43 -28.13 -28.60 -16.93
C MET A 43 -28.99 -27.39 -16.51
N LYS A 44 -29.37 -27.34 -15.23
CA LYS A 44 -29.87 -26.13 -14.57
C LYS A 44 -28.69 -25.17 -14.35
N GLU A 45 -28.90 -23.89 -14.67
CA GLU A 45 -28.07 -22.79 -14.20
C GLU A 45 -27.99 -22.80 -12.67
N SER A 46 -26.78 -22.91 -12.11
CA SER A 46 -26.56 -22.85 -10.66
C SER A 46 -25.44 -21.87 -10.23
N SER A 47 -24.99 -20.99 -11.13
CA SER A 47 -23.96 -19.99 -10.83
C SER A 47 -24.50 -18.77 -10.06
N GLY A 48 -25.77 -18.38 -10.29
CA GLY A 48 -26.38 -17.23 -9.61
C GLY A 48 -26.63 -17.42 -8.11
N GLY A 49 -26.76 -18.66 -7.63
CA GLY A 49 -27.08 -18.96 -6.23
C GLY A 49 -25.88 -18.98 -5.28
N LYS A 50 -24.64 -19.08 -5.79
CA LYS A 50 -23.42 -19.10 -4.97
C LYS A 50 -22.92 -17.69 -4.68
N VAL A 51 -22.93 -16.82 -5.70
CA VAL A 51 -22.53 -15.40 -5.58
C VAL A 51 -23.49 -14.63 -4.66
N THR A 52 -24.80 -14.84 -4.82
CA THR A 52 -25.82 -14.22 -3.95
C THR A 52 -25.72 -14.67 -2.49
N LYS A 53 -25.47 -15.95 -2.23
CA LYS A 53 -25.24 -16.46 -0.86
C LYS A 53 -23.95 -15.92 -0.23
N THR A 54 -22.87 -15.80 -1.00
CA THR A 54 -21.61 -15.23 -0.50
C THR A 54 -21.76 -13.74 -0.17
N LYS A 55 -22.40 -12.96 -1.05
CA LYS A 55 -22.68 -11.54 -0.83
C LYS A 55 -23.58 -11.31 0.39
N GLN A 56 -24.66 -12.08 0.51
CA GLN A 56 -25.53 -12.05 1.68
C GLN A 56 -24.78 -12.39 2.98
N SER A 57 -23.85 -13.34 2.94
CA SER A 57 -22.98 -13.65 4.09
C SER A 57 -21.99 -12.53 4.45
N VAL A 58 -21.52 -11.73 3.49
CA VAL A 58 -20.62 -10.59 3.75
C VAL A 58 -21.40 -9.47 4.43
N ASP A 59 -22.59 -9.14 3.91
CA ASP A 59 -23.47 -8.10 4.47
C ASP A 59 -23.93 -8.45 5.90
N ASP A 60 -24.21 -9.72 6.17
CA ASP A 60 -24.55 -10.22 7.51
C ASP A 60 -23.40 -10.02 8.50
N LYS A 61 -22.16 -10.39 8.12
CA LYS A 61 -20.96 -10.19 8.95
C LYS A 61 -20.69 -8.72 9.21
N TYR A 62 -20.83 -7.89 8.17
CA TYR A 62 -20.67 -6.46 8.28
C TYR A 62 -21.69 -5.85 9.25
N THR A 63 -22.96 -6.29 9.18
CA THR A 63 -24.02 -5.83 10.09
C THR A 63 -23.72 -6.23 11.54
N GLN A 64 -23.19 -7.43 11.77
CA GLN A 64 -22.73 -7.86 13.09
C GLN A 64 -21.58 -7.00 13.60
N TRP A 65 -20.55 -6.77 12.77
CA TRP A 65 -19.42 -5.90 13.10
C TRP A 65 -19.87 -4.48 13.43
N LYS A 66 -20.80 -3.91 12.64
CA LYS A 66 -21.35 -2.57 12.86
C LYS A 66 -21.99 -2.42 14.23
N GLY A 67 -22.67 -3.44 14.73
CA GLY A 67 -23.23 -3.46 16.09
C GLY A 67 -22.17 -3.44 17.21
N LEU A 68 -20.93 -3.83 16.90
CA LEU A 68 -19.81 -3.86 17.84
C LEU A 68 -18.92 -2.61 17.77
N VAL A 69 -19.10 -1.75 16.77
CA VAL A 69 -18.28 -0.54 16.57
C VAL A 69 -18.14 0.29 17.85
N PRO A 70 -19.22 0.54 18.64
CA PRO A 70 -19.11 1.34 19.85
C PRO A 70 -18.28 0.77 20.99
N ILE A 71 -17.92 -0.51 20.89
CA ILE A 71 -17.14 -1.23 21.90
C ILE A 71 -15.70 -1.44 21.40
N LEU A 72 -15.52 -1.62 20.09
CA LEU A 72 -14.24 -2.02 19.50
C LEU A 72 -13.33 -0.84 19.13
N TYR A 73 -13.89 0.34 18.90
CA TYR A 73 -13.14 1.50 18.40
C TYR A 73 -13.31 2.69 19.32
N ASP A 74 -12.25 3.49 19.45
CA ASP A 74 -12.27 4.84 20.03
C ASP A 74 -12.48 5.92 18.96
N TRP A 75 -12.24 5.58 17.69
CA TRP A 75 -12.59 6.42 16.56
C TRP A 75 -12.79 5.55 15.32
N LEU A 76 -13.82 5.86 14.52
CA LEU A 76 -14.04 5.24 13.21
C LEU A 76 -14.66 6.29 12.28
N ALA A 77 -14.04 6.47 11.12
CA ALA A 77 -14.54 7.26 10.02
C ALA A 77 -14.56 6.41 8.76
N ASN A 78 -15.70 6.42 8.05
CA ASN A 78 -15.86 5.75 6.77
C ASN A 78 -16.06 6.79 5.66
N HIS A 79 -15.35 6.63 4.54
CA HIS A 79 -15.46 7.49 3.38
C HIS A 79 -15.56 6.65 2.11
N ASN A 80 -16.69 6.72 1.43
CA ASN A 80 -16.87 6.04 0.15
C ASN A 80 -16.11 6.81 -0.94
N LEU A 81 -15.26 6.10 -1.68
CA LEU A 81 -14.47 6.66 -2.75
C LEU A 81 -15.25 6.65 -4.06
N VAL A 82 -14.98 7.62 -4.92
CA VAL A 82 -15.54 7.63 -6.29
C VAL A 82 -14.79 6.64 -7.18
N TRP A 83 -13.47 6.59 -7.01
CA TRP A 83 -12.54 5.74 -7.77
C TRP A 83 -11.72 4.88 -6.82
N PRO A 84 -11.37 3.63 -7.20
CA PRO A 84 -10.50 2.77 -6.43
C PRO A 84 -9.21 3.47 -6.01
N SER A 85 -8.78 3.18 -4.78
CA SER A 85 -7.47 3.61 -4.27
C SER A 85 -6.62 2.38 -3.97
N LEU A 86 -5.50 2.26 -4.68
CA LEU A 86 -4.51 1.20 -4.47
C LEU A 86 -3.51 1.53 -3.35
N SER A 87 -3.37 2.80 -2.98
CA SER A 87 -2.47 3.20 -1.89
C SER A 87 -3.03 4.35 -1.05
N CYS A 88 -2.80 4.27 0.26
CA CYS A 88 -3.13 5.32 1.20
C CYS A 88 -1.98 5.56 2.18
N ARG A 89 -1.65 6.84 2.43
CA ARG A 89 -0.59 7.21 3.36
C ARG A 89 -0.95 8.44 4.17
N TRP A 90 -0.76 8.34 5.48
CA TRP A 90 -0.62 9.53 6.33
C TRP A 90 0.55 10.37 5.85
N GLY A 91 0.42 11.69 5.96
CA GLY A 91 1.50 12.64 5.74
C GLY A 91 1.71 13.54 6.96
N PRO A 92 2.37 14.70 6.79
CA PRO A 92 2.75 15.54 7.92
C PRO A 92 1.55 16.07 8.70
N GLN A 93 1.75 16.21 10.01
CA GLN A 93 0.85 16.96 10.87
C GLN A 93 0.96 18.46 10.57
N LEU A 94 -0.14 19.05 10.12
CA LEU A 94 -0.23 20.45 9.70
C LEU A 94 -0.60 21.38 10.85
N GLU A 95 -1.39 20.90 11.79
CA GLU A 95 -1.90 21.69 12.92
C GLU A 95 -2.22 20.79 14.12
N GLN A 96 -1.85 21.24 15.31
CA GLN A 96 -2.29 20.64 16.57
C GLN A 96 -3.29 21.56 17.25
N ALA A 97 -4.47 21.02 17.61
CA ALA A 97 -5.46 21.78 18.37
C ALA A 97 -5.95 20.98 19.57
N THR A 98 -6.76 21.61 20.42
CA THR A 98 -7.23 21.00 21.67
C THR A 98 -8.00 19.71 21.46
N TYR A 99 -8.87 19.65 20.44
CA TYR A 99 -9.83 18.57 20.23
C TYR A 99 -9.54 17.67 19.02
N LYS A 100 -8.90 18.23 18.00
CA LYS A 100 -8.56 17.54 16.75
C LYS A 100 -7.26 18.09 16.18
N ASN A 101 -6.45 17.22 15.59
CA ASN A 101 -5.28 17.61 14.84
C ASN A 101 -5.61 17.62 13.35
N ARG A 102 -4.94 18.46 12.57
CA ARG A 102 -5.07 18.44 11.11
C ARG A 102 -3.82 17.81 10.54
N GLN A 103 -3.99 16.74 9.76
CA GLN A 103 -2.89 15.98 9.16
C GLN A 103 -3.12 15.79 7.67
N ARG A 104 -2.04 15.62 6.91
CA ARG A 104 -2.15 15.28 5.49
C ARG A 104 -2.51 13.81 5.30
N LEU A 105 -3.25 13.53 4.25
CA LEU A 105 -3.52 12.18 3.77
C LEU A 105 -3.33 12.15 2.25
N TYR A 106 -2.61 11.15 1.75
CA TYR A 106 -2.37 10.90 0.34
C TYR A 106 -3.15 9.67 -0.10
N LEU A 107 -3.83 9.77 -1.24
CA LEU A 107 -4.64 8.70 -1.83
C LEU A 107 -4.41 8.64 -3.33
N SER A 108 -4.37 7.44 -3.88
CA SER A 108 -4.48 7.20 -5.31
C SER A 108 -5.94 7.20 -5.76
N GLU A 109 -6.23 7.67 -6.96
CA GLU A 109 -7.52 7.45 -7.65
C GLU A 109 -7.24 6.78 -9.01
N GLN A 110 -7.59 5.50 -9.12
CA GLN A 110 -7.51 4.72 -10.35
C GLN A 110 -8.82 4.82 -11.13
N THR A 111 -8.73 5.33 -12.34
CA THR A 111 -9.89 5.68 -13.18
C THR A 111 -10.05 4.68 -14.32
N ASP A 112 -11.25 4.59 -14.88
CA ASP A 112 -11.53 3.74 -16.05
C ASP A 112 -11.05 4.35 -17.38
N GLY A 113 -10.31 5.46 -17.33
CA GLY A 113 -9.86 6.24 -18.49
C GLY A 113 -10.85 7.29 -18.98
N SER A 114 -12.05 7.41 -18.38
CA SER A 114 -12.99 8.50 -18.68
C SER A 114 -12.48 9.87 -18.21
N VAL A 115 -11.67 9.88 -17.17
CA VAL A 115 -10.89 11.01 -16.67
C VAL A 115 -9.46 10.54 -16.39
N PRO A 116 -8.48 11.44 -16.25
CA PRO A 116 -7.11 11.05 -15.91
C PRO A 116 -7.03 10.48 -14.49
N ASN A 117 -6.11 9.53 -14.27
CA ASN A 117 -5.72 9.08 -12.93
C ASN A 117 -5.20 10.24 -12.09
N THR A 118 -5.42 10.16 -10.78
CA THR A 118 -5.01 11.24 -9.88
C THR A 118 -4.34 10.76 -8.63
N LEU A 119 -3.44 11.62 -8.14
CA LEU A 119 -2.95 11.59 -6.78
C LEU A 119 -3.71 12.68 -6.00
N VAL A 120 -4.48 12.24 -5.02
CA VAL A 120 -5.29 13.09 -4.15
C VAL A 120 -4.53 13.41 -2.88
N ILE A 121 -4.46 14.70 -2.60
CA ILE A 121 -3.93 15.23 -1.35
C ILE A 121 -5.12 15.77 -0.56
N ALA A 122 -5.39 15.14 0.57
CA ALA A 122 -6.47 15.50 1.47
C ALA A 122 -5.92 16.03 2.79
N ASN A 123 -6.76 16.82 3.47
CA ASN A 123 -6.59 17.16 4.88
C ASN A 123 -7.54 16.30 5.70
N CYS A 124 -7.00 15.59 6.67
CA CYS A 124 -7.75 14.81 7.64
C CYS A 124 -7.80 15.57 8.97
N GLU A 125 -8.98 15.67 9.56
CA GLU A 125 -9.19 16.09 10.94
C GLU A 125 -9.13 14.85 11.87
N VAL A 126 -7.95 14.59 12.43
CA VAL A 126 -7.70 13.48 13.35
C VAL A 126 -8.25 13.82 14.73
N VAL A 127 -9.32 13.14 15.14
CA VAL A 127 -10.04 13.45 16.38
C VAL A 127 -9.35 12.78 17.58
N LYS A 128 -9.11 13.54 18.65
CA LYS A 128 -8.49 13.00 19.86
C LYS A 128 -9.43 12.02 20.59
N PRO A 129 -8.90 11.00 21.29
CA PRO A 129 -9.70 9.88 21.82
C PRO A 129 -10.96 10.28 22.60
N ARG A 130 -10.84 11.20 23.57
CA ARG A 130 -11.98 11.62 24.40
C ARG A 130 -13.14 12.24 23.62
N VAL A 131 -12.82 13.00 22.58
CA VAL A 131 -13.82 13.68 21.73
C VAL A 131 -14.49 12.66 20.82
N ALA A 132 -13.70 11.76 20.24
CA ALA A 132 -14.21 10.73 19.34
C ALA A 132 -15.19 9.76 20.02
N ALA A 133 -14.88 9.33 21.25
CA ALA A 133 -15.76 8.51 22.07
C ALA A 133 -17.09 9.18 22.41
N ALA A 134 -17.07 10.48 22.75
CA ALA A 134 -18.26 11.21 23.17
C ALA A 134 -19.20 11.57 21.99
N GLU A 135 -18.64 11.99 20.85
CA GLU A 135 -19.40 12.69 19.81
C GLU A 135 -19.59 11.89 18.51
N HIS A 136 -18.75 10.89 18.22
CA HIS A 136 -18.70 10.29 16.88
C HIS A 136 -19.12 8.83 16.84
N ILE A 137 -18.67 8.05 17.83
CA ILE A 137 -18.98 6.62 17.87
C ILE A 137 -20.47 6.35 18.12
N SER A 138 -21.10 7.14 19.00
CA SER A 138 -22.52 7.00 19.35
C SER A 138 -23.47 7.35 18.19
N GLN A 139 -22.99 8.08 17.18
CA GLN A 139 -23.77 8.59 16.04
C GLN A 139 -23.27 8.05 14.69
N PHE A 140 -22.49 6.96 14.70
CA PHE A 140 -21.88 6.43 13.48
C PHE A 140 -22.93 6.17 12.39
N ASN A 141 -22.81 6.91 11.28
CA ASN A 141 -23.60 6.73 10.07
C ASN A 141 -22.66 6.55 8.87
N GLU A 142 -22.68 5.35 8.30
CA GLU A 142 -21.84 4.98 7.15
C GLU A 142 -22.22 5.71 5.86
N GLU A 143 -23.50 6.01 5.67
CA GLU A 143 -24.00 6.68 4.45
C GLU A 143 -23.66 8.17 4.45
N ALA A 144 -23.37 8.73 5.63
CA ALA A 144 -22.95 10.11 5.76
C ALA A 144 -21.51 10.25 5.25
N ARG A 145 -21.29 11.20 4.34
CA ARG A 145 -19.94 11.57 3.91
C ARG A 145 -19.11 11.94 5.13
N SER A 146 -18.01 11.22 5.36
CA SER A 146 -17.12 11.49 6.50
C SER A 146 -16.71 12.97 6.50
N PRO A 147 -16.97 13.71 7.60
CA PRO A 147 -16.64 15.12 7.71
C PRO A 147 -15.13 15.37 7.91
N PHE A 148 -14.37 14.30 8.18
CA PHE A 148 -12.98 14.37 8.61
C PHE A 148 -12.01 14.50 7.43
N VAL A 149 -12.35 13.95 6.26
CA VAL A 149 -11.46 13.93 5.09
C VAL A 149 -11.94 14.95 4.06
N LYS A 150 -11.13 15.98 3.82
CA LYS A 150 -11.41 17.05 2.86
C LYS A 150 -10.32 17.10 1.80
N LYS A 151 -10.69 16.91 0.54
CA LYS A 151 -9.79 17.05 -0.61
C LYS A 151 -9.21 18.47 -0.62
N TYR A 152 -7.88 18.57 -0.64
CA TYR A 152 -7.13 19.84 -0.62
C TYR A 152 -6.55 20.15 -2.00
N LYS A 153 -5.88 19.16 -2.62
CA LYS A 153 -5.21 19.31 -3.91
C LYS A 153 -5.33 18.01 -4.71
N THR A 154 -5.38 18.14 -6.02
CA THR A 154 -5.31 17.01 -6.97
C THR A 154 -4.12 17.22 -7.89
N ILE A 155 -3.33 16.16 -8.07
CA ILE A 155 -2.27 16.07 -9.08
C ILE A 155 -2.76 15.10 -10.15
N ILE A 156 -2.76 15.52 -11.43
CA ILE A 156 -3.07 14.62 -12.54
C ILE A 156 -1.84 13.76 -12.78
N HIS A 157 -2.00 12.47 -12.55
CA HIS A 157 -0.90 11.54 -12.53
C HIS A 157 -0.78 10.81 -13.89
N PRO A 158 0.42 10.70 -14.47
CA PRO A 158 0.62 9.88 -15.67
C PRO A 158 0.60 8.40 -15.27
N GLY A 159 -0.44 7.68 -15.70
CA GLY A 159 -0.60 6.29 -15.32
C GLY A 159 -1.26 6.10 -13.96
N GLU A 160 -1.48 4.84 -13.59
CA GLU A 160 -2.11 4.44 -12.33
C GLU A 160 -1.15 4.70 -11.16
N VAL A 161 -1.67 5.05 -9.98
CA VAL A 161 -0.84 5.25 -8.79
C VAL A 161 -0.96 3.99 -7.94
N ASN A 162 0.02 3.11 -8.06
CA ASN A 162 0.00 1.80 -7.44
C ASN A 162 0.54 1.82 -6.01
N ARG A 163 1.54 2.67 -5.73
CA ARG A 163 2.10 2.84 -4.39
C ARG A 163 2.58 4.26 -4.15
N ILE A 164 2.33 4.77 -2.95
CA ILE A 164 2.78 6.09 -2.49
C ILE A 164 3.75 5.88 -1.31
N ARG A 165 4.87 6.59 -1.32
CA ARG A 165 5.79 6.66 -0.18
C ARG A 165 6.25 8.08 0.05
N GLU A 166 6.28 8.48 1.32
CA GLU A 166 6.78 9.79 1.73
C GLU A 166 8.26 9.73 2.07
N LEU A 167 8.98 10.83 1.83
CA LEU A 167 10.37 10.97 2.24
C LEU A 167 10.41 11.42 3.72
N PRO A 168 10.92 10.59 4.66
CA PRO A 168 10.89 10.94 6.09
C PRO A 168 11.66 12.22 6.44
N GLN A 169 12.69 12.54 5.67
CA GLN A 169 13.57 13.70 5.86
C GLN A 169 12.96 15.00 5.32
N ASN A 170 11.94 14.92 4.44
CA ASN A 170 11.27 16.10 3.89
C ASN A 170 9.82 15.76 3.54
N SER A 171 8.90 16.22 4.40
CA SER A 171 7.47 15.95 4.33
C SER A 171 6.74 16.50 3.09
N LYS A 172 7.43 17.26 2.24
CA LYS A 172 6.88 17.75 0.96
C LYS A 172 7.07 16.76 -0.17
N ILE A 173 8.08 15.90 -0.05
CA ILE A 173 8.50 15.01 -1.12
C ILE A 173 7.81 13.66 -0.96
N ILE A 174 7.17 13.20 -2.02
CA ILE A 174 6.64 11.85 -2.12
C ILE A 174 7.12 11.19 -3.42
N ALA A 175 7.25 9.88 -3.37
CA ALA A 175 7.48 9.03 -4.53
C ALA A 175 6.21 8.25 -4.85
N THR A 176 5.95 8.07 -6.14
CA THR A 176 4.84 7.25 -6.62
C THR A 176 5.35 6.19 -7.59
N HIS A 177 4.87 4.97 -7.36
CA HIS A 177 5.00 3.87 -8.29
C HIS A 177 3.81 3.83 -9.25
N THR A 178 4.08 3.55 -10.53
CA THR A 178 3.10 3.69 -11.62
C THR A 178 3.00 2.42 -12.46
N ASP A 179 2.13 2.36 -13.47
CA ASP A 179 2.08 1.30 -14.50
C ASP A 179 3.12 1.54 -15.64
N SER A 180 4.31 2.01 -15.27
CA SER A 180 5.44 2.36 -16.14
C SER A 180 6.76 1.91 -15.50
N PRO A 181 7.85 1.70 -16.28
CA PRO A 181 9.20 1.51 -15.72
C PRO A 181 9.72 2.69 -14.88
N ASP A 182 9.13 3.87 -15.04
CA ASP A 182 9.60 5.06 -14.34
C ASP A 182 8.94 5.23 -12.96
N VAL A 183 9.74 5.62 -11.96
CA VAL A 183 9.26 6.06 -10.63
C VAL A 183 9.26 7.59 -10.59
N LEU A 184 8.18 8.18 -10.07
CA LEU A 184 7.99 9.62 -10.12
C LEU A 184 8.13 10.25 -8.73
N ILE A 185 8.86 11.36 -8.66
CA ILE A 185 9.04 12.15 -7.44
C ILE A 185 8.26 13.46 -7.58
N TRP A 186 7.56 13.81 -6.50
CA TRP A 186 6.69 14.99 -6.45
C TRP A 186 7.02 15.82 -5.21
N ASP A 187 7.20 17.12 -5.39
CA ASP A 187 7.05 18.11 -4.33
C ASP A 187 5.58 18.53 -4.26
N VAL A 188 4.87 18.01 -3.26
CA VAL A 188 3.43 18.21 -3.13
C VAL A 188 3.05 19.68 -3.03
N ASP A 189 3.89 20.53 -2.45
CA ASP A 189 3.57 21.93 -2.22
C ASP A 189 3.69 22.76 -3.51
N THR A 190 4.68 22.47 -4.36
CA THR A 190 4.90 23.18 -5.64
C THR A 190 3.87 22.83 -6.70
N GLN A 191 3.27 21.64 -6.62
CA GLN A 191 2.30 21.18 -7.61
C GLN A 191 1.02 22.03 -7.61
N PRO A 192 0.48 22.42 -8.77
CA PRO A 192 -0.77 23.17 -8.84
C PRO A 192 -1.96 22.26 -8.52
N ASN A 193 -3.03 22.83 -7.95
CA ASN A 193 -4.29 22.11 -7.83
C ASN A 193 -4.95 21.95 -9.20
N ARG A 194 -5.13 20.71 -9.66
CA ARG A 194 -5.78 20.37 -10.92
C ARG A 194 -7.20 19.85 -10.70
N HIS A 195 -7.98 19.84 -11.78
CA HIS A 195 -9.29 19.20 -11.83
C HIS A 195 -9.22 18.08 -12.86
N ALA A 196 -9.60 16.86 -12.46
CA ALA A 196 -9.57 15.69 -13.31
C ALA A 196 -10.75 15.71 -14.29
N VAL A 197 -10.57 16.40 -15.40
CA VAL A 197 -11.50 16.41 -16.52
C VAL A 197 -10.78 15.93 -17.78
N LEU A 198 -11.53 15.36 -18.72
CA LEU A 198 -10.96 14.90 -19.98
C LEU A 198 -10.24 16.05 -20.70
N GLY A 199 -8.98 15.84 -21.09
CA GLY A 199 -8.14 16.86 -21.74
C GLY A 199 -7.50 17.88 -20.78
N ALA A 200 -7.61 17.69 -19.46
CA ALA A 200 -6.89 18.52 -18.50
C ALA A 200 -5.36 18.40 -18.69
N ALA A 201 -4.65 19.50 -18.46
CA ALA A 201 -3.20 19.52 -18.55
C ALA A 201 -2.57 18.61 -17.48
N SER A 202 -1.69 17.70 -17.91
CA SER A 202 -0.96 16.79 -17.03
C SER A 202 -0.17 17.56 -15.96
N SER A 203 -0.07 16.97 -14.76
CA SER A 203 0.93 17.44 -13.81
C SER A 203 2.31 16.94 -14.22
N ARG A 204 3.34 17.71 -13.89
CA ARG A 204 4.72 17.41 -14.25
C ARG A 204 5.44 16.93 -12.99
N PRO A 205 6.02 15.72 -12.98
CA PRO A 205 6.81 15.25 -11.85
C PRO A 205 8.07 16.11 -11.69
N ASP A 206 8.50 16.31 -10.45
CA ASP A 206 9.66 17.14 -10.12
C ASP A 206 10.97 16.42 -10.45
N LEU A 207 10.96 15.08 -10.41
CA LEU A 207 12.06 14.23 -10.88
C LEU A 207 11.52 12.87 -11.35
N ILE A 208 12.10 12.34 -12.43
CA ILE A 208 11.81 10.99 -12.96
C ILE A 208 13.00 10.07 -12.63
N LEU A 209 12.73 8.94 -11.98
CA LEU A 209 13.74 7.93 -11.72
C LEU A 209 13.62 6.84 -12.78
N THR A 210 14.70 6.65 -13.53
CA THR A 210 14.78 5.70 -14.65
C THR A 210 15.63 4.50 -14.25
N GLY A 211 15.39 3.33 -14.84
CA GLY A 211 16.24 2.16 -14.63
C GLY A 211 15.56 0.83 -14.93
N HIS A 212 14.28 0.70 -14.57
CA HIS A 212 13.52 -0.51 -14.86
C HIS A 212 13.32 -0.71 -16.37
N GLN A 213 13.25 -1.98 -16.78
CA GLN A 213 13.08 -2.41 -18.17
C GLN A 213 11.65 -2.88 -18.48
N ASP A 214 10.84 -3.10 -17.45
CA ASP A 214 9.43 -3.44 -17.51
C ASP A 214 8.69 -2.63 -16.43
N ASN A 215 7.37 -2.73 -16.36
CA ASN A 215 6.58 -2.10 -15.32
C ASN A 215 7.12 -2.50 -13.95
N ALA A 216 7.60 -1.52 -13.22
CA ALA A 216 7.66 -1.65 -11.79
C ALA A 216 6.27 -1.27 -11.29
N GLU A 217 5.59 -2.13 -10.54
CA GLU A 217 4.16 -1.92 -10.27
C GLU A 217 3.94 -1.50 -8.83
N PHE A 218 4.37 -2.30 -7.86
CA PHE A 218 4.02 -2.08 -6.47
C PHE A 218 5.22 -1.81 -5.58
N ALA A 219 6.35 -2.49 -5.73
CA ALA A 219 7.49 -2.35 -4.82
C ALA A 219 8.07 -0.93 -4.76
N LEU A 220 7.94 -0.24 -3.63
CA LEU A 220 8.47 1.11 -3.44
C LEU A 220 8.78 1.37 -1.95
N ALA A 221 9.98 1.85 -1.67
CA ALA A 221 10.39 2.31 -0.35
C ALA A 221 11.25 3.58 -0.42
N MET A 222 11.11 4.42 0.60
CA MET A 222 11.94 5.59 0.84
C MET A 222 12.82 5.30 2.06
N CYS A 223 14.11 5.57 1.96
CA CYS A 223 15.03 5.27 3.05
C CYS A 223 14.75 6.20 4.26
N PRO A 224 14.69 5.66 5.50
CA PRO A 224 14.43 6.48 6.69
C PRO A 224 15.55 7.44 7.07
N THR A 225 16.79 7.15 6.68
CA THR A 225 17.99 7.87 7.15
C THR A 225 18.63 8.74 6.08
N GLU A 226 18.58 8.33 4.82
CA GLU A 226 19.17 9.04 3.68
C GLU A 226 18.14 9.25 2.57
N PRO A 227 18.31 10.22 1.65
CA PRO A 227 17.39 10.46 0.56
C PRO A 227 17.59 9.47 -0.60
N PHE A 228 17.43 8.19 -0.28
CA PHE A 228 17.44 7.10 -1.24
C PHE A 228 16.02 6.57 -1.50
N VAL A 229 15.83 6.12 -2.73
CA VAL A 229 14.59 5.51 -3.19
C VAL A 229 14.91 4.10 -3.67
N LEU A 230 14.06 3.15 -3.32
CA LEU A 230 14.18 1.75 -3.71
C LEU A 230 12.89 1.33 -4.40
N SER A 231 13.01 0.62 -5.51
CA SER A 231 11.88 0.01 -6.21
C SER A 231 12.24 -1.39 -6.69
N GLY A 232 11.21 -2.21 -6.90
CA GLY A 232 11.29 -3.51 -7.55
C GLY A 232 10.34 -3.55 -8.75
N GLY A 233 10.65 -4.37 -9.76
CA GLY A 233 9.79 -4.47 -10.94
C GLY A 233 9.61 -5.86 -11.53
N LYS A 234 8.76 -5.93 -12.57
CA LYS A 234 8.52 -7.13 -13.39
C LYS A 234 9.74 -7.57 -14.18
N ASP A 235 10.71 -6.67 -14.33
CA ASP A 235 12.04 -6.97 -14.84
C ASP A 235 12.92 -7.77 -13.86
N LYS A 236 12.38 -8.17 -12.70
CA LYS A 236 13.02 -9.01 -11.68
C LYS A 236 14.19 -8.33 -10.98
N SER A 237 14.30 -7.02 -11.15
CA SER A 237 15.37 -6.24 -10.57
C SER A 237 14.87 -5.40 -9.40
N VAL A 238 15.78 -5.16 -8.47
CA VAL A 238 15.62 -4.10 -7.46
C VAL A 238 16.52 -2.94 -7.90
N VAL A 239 16.01 -1.72 -7.85
CA VAL A 239 16.74 -0.54 -8.30
C VAL A 239 16.80 0.48 -7.17
N LEU A 240 18.01 0.99 -6.92
CA LEU A 240 18.31 2.00 -5.91
C LEU A 240 18.68 3.32 -6.58
N TRP A 241 18.09 4.42 -6.13
CA TRP A 241 18.43 5.78 -6.56
C TRP A 241 18.84 6.65 -5.38
N SER A 242 19.59 7.71 -5.68
CA SER A 242 19.82 8.82 -4.76
C SER A 242 19.17 10.08 -5.31
N ILE A 243 18.32 10.73 -4.51
CA ILE A 243 17.67 11.99 -4.85
C ILE A 243 18.24 13.18 -4.07
N GLN A 244 19.41 13.00 -3.44
CA GLN A 244 20.11 14.02 -2.66
C GLN A 244 20.32 15.34 -3.43
N ASP A 245 20.71 15.26 -4.70
CA ASP A 245 20.97 16.42 -5.55
C ASP A 245 19.69 17.21 -5.83
N HIS A 246 18.57 16.51 -5.99
CA HIS A 246 17.27 17.14 -6.17
C HIS A 246 16.82 17.89 -4.91
N ILE A 247 16.94 17.25 -3.74
CA ILE A 247 16.56 17.86 -2.46
C ILE A 247 17.40 19.08 -2.13
N THR A 248 18.72 19.01 -2.34
CA THR A 248 19.63 20.15 -2.09
C THR A 248 19.33 21.33 -3.02
N THR A 249 19.09 21.06 -4.30
CA THR A 249 18.76 22.10 -5.29
C THR A 249 17.39 22.74 -5.01
N ALA A 250 16.40 21.94 -4.59
CA ALA A 250 15.07 22.43 -4.22
C ALA A 250 15.09 23.28 -2.93
N GLY A 251 16.02 23.02 -2.01
CA GLY A 251 16.19 23.79 -0.77
C GLY A 251 16.92 25.12 -0.93
N THR A 252 17.69 25.30 -2.01
CA THR A 252 18.33 26.58 -2.32
C THR A 252 17.41 27.43 -3.18
N ASP A 253 16.81 28.48 -2.60
CA ASP A 253 16.20 29.56 -3.36
C ASP A 253 17.22 30.15 -4.34
N SER A 254 17.18 29.69 -5.60
CA SER A 254 17.87 30.19 -6.81
C SER A 254 18.81 31.39 -6.65
N LYS A 255 19.92 31.26 -5.90
CA LYS A 255 21.02 32.23 -5.85
C LYS A 255 22.33 31.55 -5.43
N SER A 256 22.89 30.71 -6.29
CA SER A 256 24.34 30.71 -6.58
C SER A 256 24.70 29.60 -7.57
N SER A 257 25.43 30.00 -8.60
CA SER A 257 25.91 29.20 -9.72
C SER A 257 26.81 28.05 -9.31
N GLY A 258 26.67 26.93 -10.03
CA GLY A 258 27.72 25.89 -10.10
C GLY A 258 27.22 24.46 -10.27
N SER A 259 26.19 24.20 -11.07
CA SER A 259 25.73 22.83 -11.32
C SER A 259 26.35 22.26 -12.60
N ILE A 260 26.97 21.08 -12.50
CA ILE A 260 27.48 20.24 -13.60
C ILE A 260 26.32 19.40 -14.18
N ILE A 261 25.08 19.90 -14.15
CA ILE A 261 24.02 19.33 -14.99
C ILE A 261 24.31 19.78 -16.42
N LYS A 262 24.57 18.82 -17.32
CA LYS A 262 24.46 19.03 -18.76
C LYS A 262 23.02 19.49 -19.05
N GLN A 263 22.78 20.80 -19.02
CA GLN A 263 21.59 21.40 -19.60
C GLN A 263 21.74 21.37 -21.12
N THR A 264 21.47 20.20 -21.69
CA THR A 264 21.25 20.03 -23.13
C THR A 264 19.89 19.39 -23.28
N GLY A 265 18.84 20.21 -23.34
CA GLY A 265 17.46 19.73 -23.51
C GLY A 265 16.44 20.83 -23.23
N ASP A 266 15.36 20.81 -23.98
CA ASP A 266 14.24 21.77 -23.95
C ASP A 266 13.65 21.93 -22.52
N LYS A 267 13.18 23.12 -22.14
CA LYS A 267 12.66 23.42 -20.78
C LYS A 267 11.36 22.66 -20.42
N THR A 268 10.92 21.80 -21.33
CA THR A 268 9.62 21.14 -21.36
C THR A 268 9.61 19.77 -20.66
N GLU A 269 10.76 19.09 -20.51
CA GLU A 269 10.83 17.73 -19.95
C GLU A 269 11.36 17.69 -18.50
N SER A 270 10.72 16.92 -17.62
CA SER A 270 11.17 16.73 -16.23
C SER A 270 12.59 16.18 -16.17
N PRO A 271 13.42 16.64 -15.22
CA PRO A 271 14.76 16.08 -15.05
C PRO A 271 14.64 14.60 -14.70
N SER A 272 15.61 13.80 -15.14
CA SER A 272 15.69 12.39 -14.83
C SER A 272 16.99 12.04 -14.11
N VAL A 273 16.94 11.02 -13.26
CA VAL A 273 18.08 10.43 -12.57
C VAL A 273 18.13 8.94 -12.88
N GLY A 274 19.32 8.47 -13.23
CA GLY A 274 19.61 7.05 -13.45
C GLY A 274 19.88 6.29 -12.15
N PRO A 275 19.91 4.96 -12.19
CA PRO A 275 20.07 4.15 -11.00
C PRO A 275 21.46 4.32 -10.39
N ARG A 276 21.53 4.35 -9.06
CA ARG A 276 22.77 4.20 -8.29
C ARG A 276 23.24 2.74 -8.29
N GLY A 277 22.30 1.80 -8.28
CA GLY A 277 22.56 0.37 -8.38
C GLY A 277 21.34 -0.37 -8.89
N VAL A 278 21.58 -1.41 -9.68
CA VAL A 278 20.57 -2.36 -10.17
C VAL A 278 20.98 -3.74 -9.67
N TYR A 279 20.11 -4.36 -8.88
CA TYR A 279 20.38 -5.59 -8.15
C TYR A 279 19.61 -6.75 -8.79
N HIS A 280 20.32 -7.85 -9.03
CA HIS A 280 19.79 -9.01 -9.74
C HIS A 280 19.92 -10.24 -8.84
N GLY A 281 18.80 -10.95 -8.64
CA GLY A 281 18.78 -12.13 -7.78
C GLY A 281 17.40 -12.76 -7.63
N HIS A 282 16.33 -12.01 -7.91
CA HIS A 282 15.01 -12.60 -8.09
C HIS A 282 14.88 -13.28 -9.45
N ASP A 283 14.12 -14.37 -9.48
CA ASP A 283 13.84 -15.16 -10.68
C ASP A 283 12.47 -14.84 -11.30
N ASP A 284 11.68 -13.99 -10.63
CA ASP A 284 10.38 -13.49 -11.07
C ASP A 284 10.11 -12.06 -10.53
N THR A 285 8.90 -11.52 -10.72
CA THR A 285 8.50 -10.16 -10.30
C THR A 285 8.88 -9.86 -8.86
N VAL A 286 9.45 -8.67 -8.62
CA VAL A 286 9.66 -8.15 -7.27
C VAL A 286 8.41 -7.41 -6.80
N GLU A 287 7.76 -7.91 -5.76
CA GLU A 287 6.46 -7.45 -5.27
C GLU A 287 6.58 -6.37 -4.19
N ASP A 288 7.62 -6.45 -3.35
CA ASP A 288 7.87 -5.42 -2.34
C ASP A 288 9.34 -5.32 -1.91
N VAL A 289 9.69 -4.15 -1.36
CA VAL A 289 11.03 -3.81 -0.92
C VAL A 289 10.98 -2.99 0.36
N ALA A 290 11.97 -3.16 1.24
CA ALA A 290 12.09 -2.36 2.46
C ALA A 290 13.57 -2.09 2.81
N PHE A 291 13.85 -0.87 3.25
CA PHE A 291 15.17 -0.50 3.78
C PHE A 291 15.37 -1.03 5.20
N SER A 292 16.62 -1.27 5.57
CA SER A 292 16.98 -1.37 6.98
C SER A 292 16.68 -0.02 7.68
N PRO A 293 16.10 -0.05 8.89
CA PRO A 293 15.85 1.16 9.66
C PRO A 293 17.13 1.86 10.14
N THR A 294 18.25 1.15 10.21
CA THR A 294 19.51 1.67 10.78
C THR A 294 20.59 1.94 9.74
N ASN A 295 20.52 1.32 8.55
CA ASN A 295 21.55 1.45 7.52
C ASN A 295 20.95 1.66 6.13
N ALA A 296 21.19 2.83 5.54
CA ALA A 296 20.71 3.19 4.21
C ALA A 296 21.23 2.34 3.04
N GLN A 297 22.30 1.56 3.25
CA GLN A 297 22.87 0.68 2.22
C GLN A 297 22.36 -0.77 2.33
N GLU A 298 21.63 -1.11 3.40
CA GLU A 298 21.04 -2.43 3.60
C GLU A 298 19.53 -2.37 3.33
N PHE A 299 19.03 -3.36 2.60
CA PHE A 299 17.61 -3.46 2.25
C PHE A 299 17.25 -4.91 1.93
N CYS A 300 15.95 -5.17 1.86
CA CYS A 300 15.40 -6.47 1.54
C CYS A 300 14.34 -6.36 0.44
N SER A 301 14.09 -7.48 -0.22
CA SER A 301 13.06 -7.60 -1.26
C SER A 301 12.40 -8.97 -1.23
N VAL A 302 11.17 -9.02 -1.74
CA VAL A 302 10.36 -10.23 -1.88
C VAL A 302 9.67 -10.26 -3.25
N GLY A 303 9.27 -11.43 -3.72
CA GLY A 303 8.65 -11.57 -5.03
C GLY A 303 7.92 -12.88 -5.30
N ASP A 304 7.46 -13.03 -6.54
CA ASP A 304 6.71 -14.19 -7.05
C ASP A 304 7.56 -15.46 -7.10
N ASP A 305 8.89 -15.34 -7.03
CA ASP A 305 9.81 -16.47 -6.87
C ASP A 305 9.82 -17.06 -5.45
N SER A 306 8.89 -16.61 -4.59
CA SER A 306 8.71 -17.05 -3.21
C SER A 306 9.96 -16.85 -2.33
N CYS A 307 10.85 -15.93 -2.71
CA CYS A 307 12.10 -15.66 -2.00
C CYS A 307 12.03 -14.40 -1.15
N LEU A 308 12.78 -14.41 -0.03
CA LEU A 308 13.18 -13.21 0.70
C LEU A 308 14.68 -13.00 0.46
N ILE A 309 15.06 -11.84 -0.05
CA ILE A 309 16.46 -11.52 -0.34
C ILE A 309 16.93 -10.33 0.48
N LEU A 310 18.10 -10.46 1.11
CA LEU A 310 18.83 -9.37 1.75
C LEU A 310 19.97 -8.88 0.86
N TRP A 311 20.11 -7.57 0.81
CA TRP A 311 21.08 -6.86 -0.02
C TRP A 311 21.93 -5.91 0.81
N ASP A 312 23.14 -5.67 0.34
CA ASP A 312 24.01 -4.62 0.84
C ASP A 312 24.71 -3.95 -0.35
N ALA A 313 24.30 -2.71 -0.62
CA ALA A 313 24.81 -1.89 -1.72
C ALA A 313 26.34 -1.67 -1.69
N ARG A 314 26.99 -1.87 -0.54
CA ARG A 314 28.44 -1.76 -0.38
C ARG A 314 29.17 -3.01 -0.89
N THR A 315 28.50 -4.15 -0.91
CA THR A 315 29.09 -5.45 -1.26
C THR A 315 28.95 -5.79 -2.74
N GLY A 316 28.14 -5.02 -3.48
CA GLY A 316 27.89 -5.18 -4.91
C GLY A 316 26.39 -5.30 -5.20
N THR A 317 26.08 -5.85 -6.38
CA THR A 317 24.70 -5.98 -6.88
C THR A 317 24.10 -7.38 -6.74
N ASN A 318 24.85 -8.31 -6.12
CA ASN A 318 24.41 -9.68 -5.87
C ASN A 318 23.76 -9.80 -4.48
N PRO A 319 22.87 -10.79 -4.28
CA PRO A 319 22.32 -11.09 -2.97
C PRO A 319 23.39 -11.34 -1.91
N VAL A 320 23.24 -10.73 -0.73
CA VAL A 320 24.04 -11.08 0.47
C VAL A 320 23.49 -12.35 1.09
N THR A 321 22.17 -12.51 1.12
CA THR A 321 21.48 -13.70 1.60
C THR A 321 20.20 -13.88 0.80
N LYS A 322 19.98 -15.08 0.25
CA LYS A 322 18.74 -15.46 -0.42
C LYS A 322 18.08 -16.59 0.36
N VAL A 323 16.91 -16.31 0.93
CA VAL A 323 16.05 -17.30 1.57
C VAL A 323 15.11 -17.83 0.51
N GLU A 324 15.45 -18.99 -0.04
CA GLU A 324 14.59 -19.68 -1.00
C GLU A 324 13.39 -20.28 -0.27
N LYS A 325 12.22 -20.29 -0.93
CA LYS A 325 10.97 -20.82 -0.35
C LYS A 325 10.68 -20.21 1.03
N ALA A 326 10.85 -18.90 1.13
CA ALA A 326 10.45 -18.15 2.30
C ALA A 326 8.95 -18.37 2.59
N HIS A 327 8.15 -18.57 1.56
CA HIS A 327 6.76 -19.01 1.64
C HIS A 327 6.46 -20.17 0.68
N ASP A 328 5.27 -20.76 0.82
CA ASP A 328 4.78 -21.84 -0.05
C ASP A 328 4.07 -21.33 -1.31
N ALA A 329 4.04 -20.00 -1.49
CA ALA A 329 3.51 -19.26 -2.64
C ALA A 329 4.17 -17.86 -2.71
N ASP A 330 3.78 -17.08 -3.71
CA ASP A 330 4.24 -15.72 -3.99
C ASP A 330 4.25 -14.85 -2.72
N VAL A 331 5.30 -14.05 -2.53
CA VAL A 331 5.46 -13.18 -1.36
C VAL A 331 5.19 -11.74 -1.77
N HIS A 332 4.04 -11.21 -1.37
CA HIS A 332 3.53 -9.91 -1.85
C HIS A 332 4.05 -8.70 -1.08
N CYS A 333 4.45 -8.88 0.19
CA CYS A 333 4.79 -7.75 1.05
C CYS A 333 5.89 -8.08 2.05
N VAL A 334 6.71 -7.08 2.37
CA VAL A 334 7.80 -7.16 3.34
C VAL A 334 7.88 -5.89 4.16
N ASP A 335 8.17 -6.01 5.46
CA ASP A 335 8.48 -4.84 6.29
C ASP A 335 9.57 -5.13 7.33
N TRP A 336 10.44 -4.16 7.54
CA TRP A 336 11.59 -4.27 8.44
C TRP A 336 11.29 -3.51 9.72
N ASN A 337 11.43 -4.19 10.87
CA ASN A 337 11.02 -3.63 12.15
C ASN A 337 11.79 -2.35 12.49
N PRO A 338 11.12 -1.20 12.69
CA PRO A 338 11.78 0.08 12.94
C PRO A 338 12.47 0.17 14.31
N HIS A 339 12.18 -0.75 15.23
CA HIS A 339 12.70 -0.79 16.59
C HIS A 339 13.73 -1.89 16.82
N ASP A 340 13.73 -2.96 16.03
CA ASP A 340 14.70 -4.06 16.10
C ASP A 340 15.18 -4.44 14.69
N ASP A 341 16.39 -4.00 14.33
CA ASP A 341 17.00 -4.25 13.02
C ASP A 341 17.15 -5.74 12.68
N ASN A 342 16.94 -6.66 13.63
CA ASN A 342 17.01 -8.09 13.35
C ASN A 342 15.72 -8.69 12.81
N LEU A 343 14.58 -8.01 12.96
CA LEU A 343 13.26 -8.59 12.68
C LEU A 343 12.67 -8.12 11.36
N ILE A 344 12.24 -9.08 10.55
CA ILE A 344 11.63 -8.85 9.23
C ILE A 344 10.32 -9.63 9.14
N LEU A 345 9.26 -8.98 8.65
CA LEU A 345 7.97 -9.60 8.35
C LEU A 345 7.80 -9.80 6.86
N THR A 346 7.18 -10.90 6.47
CA THR A 346 6.75 -11.17 5.09
C THR A 346 5.31 -11.67 5.07
N GLY A 347 4.51 -11.23 4.09
CA GLY A 347 3.17 -11.74 3.83
C GLY A 347 3.04 -12.32 2.42
N SER A 348 2.22 -13.37 2.27
CA SER A 348 2.19 -14.19 1.05
C SER A 348 0.77 -14.59 0.62
N ALA A 349 0.68 -15.00 -0.65
CA ALA A 349 -0.44 -15.74 -1.22
C ALA A 349 -0.74 -17.08 -0.51
N ASP A 350 0.17 -17.58 0.34
CA ASP A 350 -0.08 -18.77 1.19
C ASP A 350 -1.00 -18.48 2.40
N ASN A 351 -1.53 -17.26 2.49
CA ASN A 351 -2.41 -16.73 3.54
C ASN A 351 -1.73 -16.50 4.89
N THR A 352 -0.40 -16.53 4.95
CA THR A 352 0.35 -16.48 6.20
C THR A 352 1.28 -15.27 6.25
N VAL A 353 1.54 -14.80 7.47
CA VAL A 353 2.62 -13.87 7.75
C VAL A 353 3.75 -14.64 8.43
N ARG A 354 4.99 -14.46 8.00
CA ARG A 354 6.16 -15.08 8.61
C ARG A 354 7.08 -14.01 9.18
N LEU A 355 7.63 -14.29 10.36
CA LEU A 355 8.61 -13.45 11.04
C LEU A 355 9.98 -14.12 10.96
N TYR A 356 10.97 -13.36 10.53
CA TYR A 356 12.36 -13.80 10.39
C TYR A 356 13.28 -13.02 11.31
N ASP A 357 14.32 -13.71 11.79
CA ASP A 357 15.49 -13.09 12.41
C ASP A 357 16.61 -13.13 11.39
N ARG A 358 17.09 -11.95 10.96
CA ARG A 358 18.15 -11.87 9.95
C ARG A 358 19.43 -12.60 10.35
N ARG A 359 19.69 -12.74 11.66
CA ARG A 359 20.88 -13.44 12.21
C ARG A 359 20.80 -14.95 12.03
N ASN A 360 19.59 -15.48 11.84
CA ASN A 360 19.31 -16.91 11.69
C ASN A 360 19.04 -17.31 10.23
N LEU A 361 19.12 -16.37 9.28
CA LEU A 361 18.97 -16.68 7.87
C LEU A 361 20.25 -17.38 7.38
N THR A 362 20.10 -18.63 6.95
CA THR A 362 21.24 -19.38 6.41
C THR A 362 21.32 -19.18 4.90
N SER A 363 22.54 -19.02 4.39
CA SER A 363 22.83 -18.91 2.95
C SER A 363 22.56 -20.21 2.17
N ASN A 364 22.23 -21.31 2.86
CA ASN A 364 21.91 -22.61 2.25
C ASN A 364 20.44 -22.71 1.79
N GLY A 365 19.72 -21.59 1.71
CA GLY A 365 18.36 -21.52 1.18
C GLY A 365 17.25 -22.01 2.12
N VAL A 366 17.58 -22.48 3.33
CA VAL A 366 16.57 -22.87 4.34
C VAL A 366 16.60 -21.84 5.48
N GLY A 367 15.90 -20.73 5.29
CA GLY A 367 15.57 -19.81 6.37
C GLY A 367 14.28 -20.29 7.03
N THR A 368 14.37 -20.86 8.23
CA THR A 368 13.15 -21.16 9.01
C THR A 368 12.65 -19.88 9.67
N PRO A 369 11.39 -19.48 9.48
CA PRO A 369 10.83 -18.35 10.20
C PRO A 369 10.85 -18.62 11.71
N ILE A 370 11.07 -17.56 12.50
CA ILE A 370 10.90 -17.60 13.96
C ILE A 370 9.47 -18.03 14.29
N TYR A 371 8.51 -17.47 13.55
CA TYR A 371 7.10 -17.75 13.75
C TYR A 371 6.29 -17.60 12.46
N LYS A 372 5.21 -18.37 12.37
CA LYS A 372 4.23 -18.35 11.29
C LYS A 372 2.88 -17.95 11.88
N PHE A 373 2.38 -16.78 11.53
CA PHE A 373 1.08 -16.28 11.95
C PHE A 373 0.01 -16.76 10.96
N GLU A 374 -0.92 -17.56 11.48
CA GLU A 374 -2.03 -18.13 10.72
C GLU A 374 -3.33 -17.48 11.20
N GLY A 375 -4.05 -16.80 10.32
CA GLY A 375 -5.31 -16.14 10.71
C GLY A 375 -6.10 -15.55 9.53
N HIS A 376 -5.39 -15.18 8.47
CA HIS A 376 -6.02 -14.85 7.20
C HIS A 376 -6.52 -16.08 6.47
N LYS A 377 -7.54 -15.88 5.62
CA LYS A 377 -8.20 -16.91 4.81
C LYS A 377 -7.98 -16.74 3.31
N ALA A 378 -7.21 -15.72 2.94
CA ALA A 378 -6.82 -15.39 1.57
C ALA A 378 -5.46 -14.66 1.59
N ALA A 379 -4.95 -14.32 0.41
CA ALA A 379 -3.61 -13.77 0.23
C ALA A 379 -3.37 -12.52 1.09
N VAL A 380 -2.23 -12.46 1.77
CA VAL A 380 -1.80 -11.28 2.54
C VAL A 380 -1.16 -10.29 1.56
N LEU A 381 -1.71 -9.07 1.50
CA LEU A 381 -1.34 -8.04 0.53
C LEU A 381 -0.40 -6.98 1.12
N CYS A 382 -0.51 -6.69 2.42
CA CYS A 382 0.31 -5.70 3.08
C CYS A 382 0.62 -6.13 4.52
N VAL A 383 1.84 -5.89 4.97
CA VAL A 383 2.29 -6.02 6.36
C VAL A 383 3.01 -4.76 6.77
N GLN A 384 2.78 -4.28 7.99
CA GLN A 384 3.49 -3.11 8.54
C GLN A 384 3.68 -3.22 10.04
N TRP A 385 4.91 -3.07 10.49
CA TRP A 385 5.23 -2.86 11.90
C TRP A 385 4.59 -1.58 12.42
N SER A 386 4.20 -1.60 13.69
CA SER A 386 3.79 -0.39 14.39
C SER A 386 5.00 0.54 14.56
N PRO A 387 4.85 1.85 14.28
CA PRO A 387 5.92 2.83 14.52
C PRO A 387 6.14 3.13 16.01
N ASP A 388 5.21 2.71 16.88
CA ASP A 388 5.21 3.03 18.32
C ASP A 388 5.55 1.83 19.22
N LYS A 389 5.41 0.61 18.70
CA LYS A 389 5.44 -0.63 19.48
C LYS A 389 6.29 -1.69 18.78
N SER A 390 7.42 -2.04 19.40
CA SER A 390 8.43 -2.95 18.86
C SER A 390 7.93 -4.35 18.51
N SER A 391 6.86 -4.84 19.15
CA SER A 391 6.33 -6.18 18.92
C SER A 391 4.99 -6.25 18.18
N VAL A 392 4.43 -5.09 17.83
CA VAL A 392 3.11 -5.01 17.20
C VAL A 392 3.24 -4.78 15.71
N PHE A 393 2.41 -5.45 14.93
CA PHE A 393 2.30 -5.23 13.50
C PHE A 393 0.87 -5.44 13.00
N GLY A 394 0.56 -4.86 11.85
CA GLY A 394 -0.68 -5.07 11.12
C GLY A 394 -0.45 -5.95 9.89
N SER A 395 -1.48 -6.69 9.48
CA SER A 395 -1.51 -7.36 8.18
C SER A 395 -2.90 -7.25 7.55
N SER A 396 -2.95 -6.94 6.25
CA SER A 396 -4.18 -6.85 5.47
C SER A 396 -4.20 -7.88 4.35
N ALA A 397 -5.38 -8.34 3.96
CA ALA A 397 -5.51 -9.45 3.03
C ALA A 397 -6.75 -9.35 2.12
N GLU A 398 -6.80 -10.25 1.15
CA GLU A 398 -7.94 -10.44 0.24
C GLU A 398 -9.21 -10.93 0.92
N ASP A 399 -9.13 -11.37 2.17
CA ASP A 399 -10.30 -11.82 2.95
C ASP A 399 -11.12 -10.66 3.54
N GLY A 400 -10.70 -9.42 3.28
CA GLY A 400 -11.34 -8.19 3.76
C GLY A 400 -11.04 -7.87 5.22
N LEU A 401 -10.07 -8.55 5.82
CA LEU A 401 -9.69 -8.36 7.22
C LEU A 401 -8.35 -7.64 7.32
N LEU A 402 -8.24 -6.80 8.34
CA LEU A 402 -6.97 -6.25 8.80
C LEU A 402 -6.72 -6.73 10.24
N ASN A 403 -5.69 -7.55 10.40
CA ASN A 403 -5.33 -8.17 11.67
C ASN A 403 -4.22 -7.36 12.35
N ILE A 404 -4.35 -7.14 13.66
CA ILE A 404 -3.30 -6.57 14.50
C ILE A 404 -2.77 -7.64 15.45
N TRP A 405 -1.46 -7.83 15.37
CA TRP A 405 -0.72 -8.86 16.05
C TRP A 405 0.23 -8.26 17.06
N ASP A 406 0.52 -9.00 18.11
CA ASP A 406 1.58 -8.74 19.08
C ASP A 406 2.36 -10.03 19.22
N TYR A 407 3.59 -10.06 18.69
CA TYR A 407 4.37 -11.30 18.68
C TYR A 407 4.87 -11.70 20.07
N ASP A 408 4.97 -10.77 21.04
CA ASP A 408 5.33 -11.11 22.42
C ASP A 408 4.23 -11.93 23.09
N ARG A 409 2.97 -11.76 22.65
CA ARG A 409 1.83 -12.56 23.11
C ARG A 409 1.81 -13.99 22.58
N VAL A 410 2.63 -14.33 21.58
CA VAL A 410 2.73 -15.70 21.07
C VAL A 410 3.31 -16.65 22.13
N SER A 411 4.31 -16.18 22.88
CA SER A 411 5.01 -16.98 23.89
C SER A 411 4.22 -17.15 25.20
N LYS A 412 3.28 -16.23 25.47
CA LYS A 412 2.44 -16.24 26.66
C LYS A 412 1.29 -17.22 26.43
N LYS A 413 1.42 -18.45 26.94
CA LYS A 413 0.32 -19.43 26.96
C LYS A 413 -0.89 -18.78 27.66
N SER A 414 -1.91 -18.44 26.87
CA SER A 414 -3.21 -18.06 27.41
C SER A 414 -3.88 -19.31 27.97
N ASP A 415 -4.14 -19.33 29.29
CA ASP A 415 -4.97 -20.35 29.95
C ASP A 415 -6.43 -20.32 29.50
N ARG A 416 -6.84 -19.29 28.74
CA ARG A 416 -8.12 -19.28 28.04
C ARG A 416 -7.96 -20.05 26.73
N ALA A 417 -8.77 -21.09 26.56
CA ALA A 417 -9.02 -21.81 25.31
C ALA A 417 -9.68 -20.89 24.26
N ALA A 418 -9.00 -19.81 23.89
CA ALA A 418 -9.44 -18.89 22.87
C ALA A 418 -9.23 -19.58 21.51
N LYS A 419 -10.28 -19.63 20.69
CA LYS A 419 -10.24 -20.10 19.29
C LYS A 419 -9.46 -19.14 18.36
N SER A 420 -8.74 -18.17 18.92
CA SER A 420 -8.04 -17.13 18.17
C SER A 420 -6.59 -17.53 17.95
N PRO A 421 -6.01 -17.23 16.78
CA PRO A 421 -4.59 -17.39 16.53
C PRO A 421 -3.69 -16.75 17.59
N ALA A 422 -2.54 -17.37 17.86
CA ALA A 422 -1.57 -16.80 18.79
C ALA A 422 -1.03 -15.45 18.28
N GLY A 423 -0.86 -14.50 19.19
CA GLY A 423 -0.43 -13.14 18.87
C GLY A 423 -1.53 -12.24 18.31
N LEU A 424 -2.62 -12.76 17.74
CA LEU A 424 -3.74 -11.95 17.27
C LEU A 424 -4.49 -11.37 18.46
N PHE A 425 -4.58 -10.04 18.55
CA PHE A 425 -5.34 -9.39 19.62
C PHE A 425 -6.40 -8.40 19.13
N PHE A 426 -6.37 -8.00 17.86
CA PHE A 426 -7.44 -7.22 17.25
C PHE A 426 -7.63 -7.59 15.79
N GLN A 427 -8.88 -7.59 15.32
CA GLN A 427 -9.23 -7.82 13.93
C GLN A 427 -10.25 -6.77 13.50
N HIS A 428 -9.86 -5.95 12.54
CA HIS A 428 -10.73 -5.01 11.88
C HIS A 428 -11.44 -5.70 10.71
N ALA A 429 -12.77 -5.71 10.77
CA ALA A 429 -13.66 -6.32 9.78
C ALA A 429 -14.64 -5.30 9.19
N GLY A 430 -14.20 -4.04 9.07
CA GLY A 430 -15.01 -2.94 8.55
C GLY A 430 -15.04 -2.85 7.03
N HIS A 431 -14.14 -3.53 6.32
CA HIS A 431 -14.17 -3.60 4.87
C HIS A 431 -15.01 -4.80 4.40
N ARG A 432 -15.69 -4.66 3.25
CA ARG A 432 -16.55 -5.71 2.66
C ARG A 432 -15.86 -6.55 1.59
N ASP A 433 -14.65 -6.15 1.21
CA ASP A 433 -13.82 -6.80 0.20
C ASP A 433 -12.33 -6.59 0.54
N LYS A 434 -11.42 -7.08 -0.30
CA LYS A 434 -9.97 -7.05 -0.09
C LYS A 434 -9.46 -5.68 0.38
N VAL A 435 -8.60 -5.70 1.39
CA VAL A 435 -7.94 -4.51 1.93
C VAL A 435 -6.59 -4.36 1.26
N VAL A 436 -6.49 -3.38 0.37
CA VAL A 436 -5.41 -3.24 -0.62
C VAL A 436 -4.16 -2.60 -0.01
N ASP A 437 -4.34 -1.57 0.83
CA ASP A 437 -3.24 -0.90 1.53
C ASP A 437 -3.75 -0.35 2.87
N PHE A 438 -2.82 -0.17 3.80
CA PHE A 438 -3.08 0.51 5.06
C PHE A 438 -1.81 1.24 5.54
N HIS A 439 -1.98 2.20 6.44
CA HIS A 439 -0.86 2.88 7.07
C HIS A 439 -1.14 3.23 8.53
N TRP A 440 -0.16 2.94 9.39
CA TRP A 440 -0.13 3.42 10.77
C TRP A 440 0.08 4.94 10.80
N ASN A 441 -0.60 5.61 11.72
CA ASN A 441 -0.35 7.01 11.99
C ASN A 441 0.76 7.15 13.05
N ALA A 442 1.96 7.57 12.65
CA ALA A 442 3.07 7.78 13.57
C ALA A 442 2.87 8.98 14.53
N GLU A 443 1.96 9.91 14.21
CA GLU A 443 1.67 11.09 15.02
C GLU A 443 0.54 10.86 16.03
N ASP A 444 -0.24 9.79 15.85
CA ASP A 444 -1.37 9.43 16.71
C ASP A 444 -1.43 7.91 16.91
N PRO A 445 -0.88 7.41 18.03
CA PRO A 445 -0.75 5.98 18.26
C PRO A 445 -2.06 5.21 18.13
N TRP A 446 -1.97 4.00 17.57
CA TRP A 446 -3.08 3.08 17.32
C TRP A 446 -4.11 3.52 16.27
N THR A 447 -3.90 4.67 15.62
CA THR A 447 -4.72 5.10 14.49
C THR A 447 -4.17 4.54 13.19
N ILE A 448 -5.05 3.97 12.38
CA ILE A 448 -4.75 3.38 11.08
C ILE A 448 -5.68 4.00 10.04
N VAL A 449 -5.14 4.21 8.83
CA VAL A 449 -5.93 4.40 7.62
C VAL A 449 -5.84 3.14 6.76
N SER A 450 -6.95 2.70 6.17
CA SER A 450 -7.01 1.52 5.29
C SER A 450 -7.95 1.75 4.12
N VAL A 451 -7.63 1.16 2.97
CA VAL A 451 -8.45 1.23 1.74
C VAL A 451 -8.80 -0.16 1.24
N SER A 452 -10.02 -0.32 0.73
CA SER A 452 -10.49 -1.56 0.11
C SER A 452 -11.05 -1.37 -1.29
N ASP A 453 -11.09 -2.46 -2.05
CA ASP A 453 -11.64 -2.54 -3.41
C ASP A 453 -13.10 -3.05 -3.43
N ASP A 454 -13.92 -2.62 -2.48
CA ASP A 454 -15.31 -3.06 -2.32
C ASP A 454 -16.29 -2.36 -3.28
N CYS A 455 -15.85 -2.18 -4.53
CA CYS A 455 -16.51 -1.41 -5.58
C CYS A 455 -17.92 -1.94 -5.90
N GLU A 456 -18.09 -3.25 -5.94
CA GLU A 456 -19.38 -3.89 -6.24
C GLU A 456 -20.44 -3.70 -5.14
N THR A 457 -20.01 -3.43 -3.90
CA THR A 457 -20.92 -3.27 -2.75
C THR A 457 -21.29 -1.82 -2.51
N THR A 458 -20.35 -0.91 -2.75
CA THR A 458 -20.53 0.54 -2.52
C THR A 458 -21.12 1.28 -3.72
N GLY A 459 -21.08 0.68 -4.92
CA GLY A 459 -21.47 1.36 -6.16
C GLY A 459 -20.50 2.47 -6.60
N GLY A 460 -19.29 2.48 -6.03
CA GLY A 460 -18.22 3.43 -6.30
C GLY A 460 -16.85 2.75 -6.29
N GLY A 461 -15.81 3.48 -5.91
CA GLY A 461 -14.41 3.04 -5.87
C GLY A 461 -13.98 2.37 -4.57
N GLY A 462 -14.90 1.74 -3.85
CA GLY A 462 -14.63 1.14 -2.54
C GLY A 462 -14.61 2.15 -1.38
N THR A 463 -13.98 1.77 -0.27
CA THR A 463 -13.98 2.52 0.99
C THR A 463 -12.59 2.87 1.50
N LEU A 464 -12.48 4.08 2.03
CA LEU A 464 -11.40 4.55 2.90
C LEU A 464 -11.92 4.56 4.33
N GLN A 465 -11.26 3.83 5.22
CA GLN A 465 -11.57 3.84 6.64
C GLN A 465 -10.40 4.39 7.45
N ILE A 466 -10.71 5.22 8.44
CA ILE A 466 -9.76 5.69 9.44
C ILE A 466 -10.28 5.24 10.79
N TRP A 467 -9.47 4.53 11.55
CA TRP A 467 -9.93 3.92 12.78
C TRP A 467 -8.85 3.86 13.84
N ARG A 468 -9.29 3.95 15.09
CA ARG A 468 -8.47 3.77 16.29
C ARG A 468 -9.15 2.71 17.14
N MET A 469 -8.44 1.64 17.45
CA MET A 469 -8.97 0.59 18.34
C MET A 469 -9.22 1.15 19.75
N SER A 470 -10.15 0.53 20.48
CA SER A 470 -10.45 0.96 21.85
C SER A 470 -9.24 0.77 22.77
N ASP A 471 -8.97 1.75 23.63
CA ASP A 471 -7.89 1.70 24.62
C ASP A 471 -8.04 0.54 25.62
N LEU A 472 -9.26 0.07 25.84
CA LEU A 472 -9.58 -1.10 26.66
C LEU A 472 -8.98 -2.40 26.11
N ILE A 473 -8.56 -2.44 24.83
CA ILE A 473 -8.06 -3.63 24.15
C ILE A 473 -6.54 -3.78 24.32
N TYR A 474 -5.80 -2.67 24.26
CA TYR A 474 -4.33 -2.70 24.23
C TYR A 474 -3.67 -2.26 25.54
N ARG A 475 -4.37 -1.55 26.43
CA ARG A 475 -3.82 -1.15 27.72
C ARG A 475 -3.65 -2.36 28.65
N PRO A 476 -2.72 -2.31 29.61
CA PRO A 476 -2.58 -3.36 30.62
C PRO A 476 -3.89 -3.60 31.38
N GLU A 477 -4.28 -4.87 31.53
CA GLU A 477 -5.56 -5.26 32.14
C GLU A 477 -5.75 -4.66 33.55
N GLU A 478 -4.69 -4.66 34.36
CA GLU A 478 -4.72 -4.11 35.72
C GLU A 478 -5.04 -2.61 35.76
N GLU A 479 -4.49 -1.84 34.81
CA GLU A 479 -4.75 -0.39 34.71
C GLU A 479 -6.20 -0.12 34.26
N VAL A 480 -6.68 -0.89 33.29
CA VAL A 480 -8.05 -0.78 32.78
C VAL A 480 -9.05 -1.15 33.88
N LEU A 481 -8.83 -2.24 34.60
CA LEU A 481 -9.69 -2.66 35.71
C LEU A 481 -9.71 -1.64 36.85
N ALA A 482 -8.56 -1.08 37.21
CA ALA A 482 -8.47 -0.03 38.23
C ALA A 482 -9.23 1.23 37.83
N GLU A 483 -9.19 1.61 36.55
CA GLU A 483 -9.95 2.75 36.03
C GLU A 483 -11.46 2.47 36.02
N LEU A 484 -11.89 1.30 35.51
CA LEU A 484 -13.30 0.91 35.44
C LEU A 484 -13.96 0.81 36.82
N GLU A 485 -13.23 0.39 37.86
CA GLU A 485 -13.76 0.30 39.22
C GLU A 485 -14.21 1.69 39.74
N ASN A 486 -13.57 2.78 39.31
CA ASN A 486 -13.99 4.15 39.66
C ASN A 486 -15.39 4.50 39.09
N PHE A 487 -15.80 3.85 38.01
CA PHE A 487 -17.07 4.09 37.32
C PHE A 487 -18.16 3.06 37.65
N LYS A 488 -17.84 2.02 38.42
CA LYS A 488 -18.76 0.94 38.76
C LYS A 488 -20.08 1.42 39.38
N SER A 489 -19.99 2.35 40.34
CA SER A 489 -21.17 2.94 40.98
C SER A 489 -22.05 3.69 39.98
N HIS A 490 -21.45 4.39 39.01
CA HIS A 490 -22.16 5.09 37.95
C HIS A 490 -22.86 4.09 37.01
N VAL A 491 -22.18 3.04 36.55
CA VAL A 491 -22.76 2.01 35.67
C VAL A 491 -23.98 1.34 36.33
N MET A 492 -23.93 1.05 37.63
CA MET A 492 -25.07 0.49 38.37
C MET A 492 -26.29 1.43 38.38
N THR A 493 -26.08 2.75 38.32
CA THR A 493 -27.17 3.74 38.21
C THR A 493 -27.70 3.93 36.79
N CYS A 494 -26.89 3.64 35.76
CA CYS A 494 -27.34 3.63 34.36
C CYS A 494 -28.28 2.45 34.06
N ALA A 495 -28.00 1.27 34.63
CA ALA A 495 -28.80 0.05 34.41
C ALA A 495 -30.19 0.09 35.09
N SER A 496 -30.47 1.09 35.93
CA SER A 496 -31.71 1.21 36.71
C SER A 496 -32.70 2.24 36.17
N LYS A 497 -32.43 2.87 35.02
CA LYS A 497 -33.43 3.69 34.32
C LYS A 497 -34.12 2.81 33.25
N PRO A 498 -35.44 2.57 33.38
CA PRO A 498 -36.21 1.75 32.44
C PRO A 498 -36.33 2.37 31.05
#